data_AF-A0A2M8BTH6-F1
#
_entry.id   AF-A0A2M8BTH6-F1
#
_cell.length_a   1.000
_cell.length_b   1.000
_cell.length_c   1.000
_cell.angle_alpha   90.00
_cell.angle_beta   90.00
_cell.angle_gamma   90.00
#
_symmetry.space_group_name_H-M   'P 1'
#
loop_
_entity.id
_entity.type
_entity.pdbx_description
1 polymer ?
#
loop_
_entity_poly.entity_id
_entity_poly.type
_entity_poly.pdbx_seq_one_letter_code
_entity_poly.pdbx_strand_id
1 'polypeptide(L)'
;MQPTLRSFRSDDPLDAIEEELIYTLSALQADPRAAALLPLAADWLSRLQEVRKLDKRTRIGVVNAEARRVVSNENLDNACELFGAALLEGVGGDLSAERWRRFFEMPVGSFIRQALARQVVAVAKWLGHDDPILENHREALAQWSAAAQAAVQDTQSLATTRAKNQIGREQLAEDLSRERDALHCALVELGESAQLPITWPEAFFMRTGLLSRP
;
A
#
# COMPACT_ATOMS: atom_id res chain seq x y z
N MET A 1 38.43 8.89 -16.33
CA MET A 1 37.06 8.39 -16.16
C MET A 1 36.35 9.37 -15.26
N GLN A 2 35.28 10.01 -15.72
CA GLN A 2 34.43 10.79 -14.83
C GLN A 2 33.78 9.81 -13.82
N PRO A 3 33.80 10.11 -12.52
CA PRO A 3 33.05 9.32 -11.55
C PRO A 3 31.57 9.42 -11.90
N THR A 4 30.95 8.30 -12.25
CA THR A 4 29.52 8.26 -12.49
C THR A 4 28.83 8.44 -11.14
N LEU A 5 28.09 9.53 -10.97
CA LEU A 5 27.23 9.68 -9.79
C LEU A 5 26.25 8.51 -9.74
N ARG A 6 25.95 8.05 -8.52
CA ARG A 6 24.89 7.07 -8.33
C ARG A 6 23.56 7.68 -8.77
N SER A 7 22.90 7.04 -9.73
CA SER A 7 21.48 7.29 -10.01
C SER A 7 20.61 6.55 -9.00
N PHE A 8 19.56 7.21 -8.51
CA PHE A 8 18.56 6.59 -7.67
C PHE A 8 17.69 5.64 -8.48
N ARG A 9 17.25 4.55 -7.84
CA ARG A 9 16.31 3.59 -8.41
C ARG A 9 15.01 3.58 -7.62
N SER A 10 13.91 3.20 -8.25
CA SER A 10 12.60 3.17 -7.59
C SER A 10 12.53 2.13 -6.46
N ASP A 11 13.38 1.09 -6.50
CA ASP A 11 13.51 0.05 -5.48
C ASP A 11 14.52 0.39 -4.37
N ASP A 12 15.25 1.50 -4.47
CA ASP A 12 16.17 1.93 -3.41
C ASP A 12 15.40 2.21 -2.09
N PRO A 13 15.94 1.82 -0.92
CA PRO A 13 15.33 2.16 0.36
C PRO A 13 15.21 3.68 0.54
N LEU A 14 14.02 4.17 0.92
CA LEU A 14 13.78 5.60 1.12
C LEU A 14 14.69 6.20 2.20
N ASP A 15 15.08 5.40 3.21
CA ASP A 15 16.03 5.79 4.26
C ASP A 15 17.44 6.04 3.67
N ALA A 16 17.89 5.17 2.77
CA ALA A 16 19.18 5.34 2.10
C ALA A 16 19.17 6.56 1.17
N ILE A 17 18.06 6.82 0.46
CA ILE A 17 17.88 8.05 -0.31
C ILE A 17 17.96 9.26 0.63
N GLU A 18 17.23 9.25 1.75
CA GLU A 18 17.24 10.35 2.72
C GLU A 18 18.65 10.69 3.22
N GLU A 19 19.41 9.68 3.62
CA GLU A 19 20.78 9.84 4.09
C GLU A 19 21.67 10.51 3.03
N GLU A 20 21.55 10.11 1.75
CA GLU A 20 22.29 10.73 0.66
C GLU A 20 21.88 12.19 0.41
N LEU A 21 20.58 12.51 0.48
CA LEU A 21 20.08 13.87 0.33
C LEU A 21 20.55 14.76 1.49
N ILE A 22 20.46 14.27 2.73
CA ILE A 22 20.93 14.97 3.93
C ILE A 22 22.44 15.22 3.84
N TYR A 23 23.22 14.22 3.43
CA TYR A 23 24.66 14.36 3.22
C TYR A 23 24.93 15.48 2.22
N THR A 24 24.25 15.46 1.06
CA THR A 24 24.47 16.44 -0.01
C THR A 24 24.14 17.87 0.45
N LEU A 25 22.99 18.05 1.10
CA LEU A 25 22.58 19.35 1.66
C LEU A 25 23.56 19.84 2.72
N SER A 26 24.02 18.95 3.60
CA SER A 26 24.98 19.28 4.66
C SER A 26 26.34 19.66 4.07
N ALA A 27 26.79 18.96 3.03
CA ALA A 27 28.04 19.28 2.34
C ALA A 27 27.97 20.65 1.65
N LEU A 28 26.84 20.97 0.99
CA LEU A 28 26.60 22.28 0.39
C LEU A 28 26.59 23.41 1.44
N GLN A 29 26.02 23.17 2.62
CA GLN A 29 26.04 24.12 3.73
C GLN A 29 27.44 24.31 4.33
N ALA A 30 28.25 23.26 4.34
CA ALA A 30 29.57 23.27 4.95
C ALA A 30 30.63 24.02 4.11
N ASP A 31 30.43 24.14 2.78
CA ASP A 31 31.32 24.92 1.92
C ASP A 31 30.69 26.28 1.56
N PRO A 32 31.21 27.41 2.07
CA PRO A 32 30.69 28.75 1.77
C PRO A 32 30.62 29.08 0.27
N ARG A 33 31.46 28.44 -0.56
CA ARG A 33 31.45 28.65 -2.02
C ARG A 33 30.25 27.99 -2.67
N ALA A 34 29.83 26.84 -2.15
CA ALA A 34 28.72 26.04 -2.68
C ALA A 34 27.35 26.42 -2.08
N ALA A 35 27.33 27.19 -0.99
CA ALA A 35 26.09 27.58 -0.30
C ALA A 35 25.06 28.26 -1.22
N ALA A 36 25.51 28.97 -2.26
CA ALA A 36 24.63 29.59 -3.25
C ALA A 36 23.86 28.58 -4.12
N LEU A 37 24.28 27.31 -4.15
CA LEU A 37 23.64 26.23 -4.91
C LEU A 37 22.57 25.48 -4.10
N LEU A 38 22.45 25.74 -2.78
CA LEU A 38 21.41 25.14 -1.93
C LEU A 38 19.98 25.24 -2.49
N PRO A 39 19.57 26.35 -3.13
CA PRO A 39 18.24 26.44 -3.73
C PRO A 39 17.94 25.37 -4.79
N LEU A 40 18.96 24.81 -5.46
CA LEU A 40 18.78 23.73 -6.45
C LEU A 40 18.34 22.41 -5.82
N ALA A 41 18.52 22.25 -4.50
CA ALA A 41 18.19 21.05 -3.74
C ALA A 41 17.13 21.28 -2.66
N ALA A 42 16.50 22.46 -2.63
CA ALA A 42 15.69 22.92 -1.51
C ALA A 42 14.46 22.04 -1.20
N ASP A 43 13.89 21.40 -2.21
CA ASP A 43 12.64 20.65 -2.12
C ASP A 43 12.84 19.12 -2.17
N TRP A 44 14.09 18.64 -2.29
CA TRP A 44 14.43 17.21 -2.38
C TRP A 44 13.84 16.40 -1.23
N LEU A 45 14.07 16.86 0.01
CA LEU A 45 13.54 16.20 1.20
C LEU A 45 12.01 16.25 1.26
N SER A 46 11.40 17.36 0.82
CA SER A 46 9.93 17.47 0.80
C SER A 46 9.31 16.44 -0.13
N ARG A 47 9.87 16.25 -1.33
CA ARG A 47 9.39 15.25 -2.30
C ARG A 47 9.55 13.82 -1.78
N LEU A 48 10.67 13.52 -1.13
CA LEU A 48 10.87 12.24 -0.46
C LEU A 48 9.80 12.00 0.62
N GLN A 49 9.48 13.01 1.43
CA GLN A 49 8.47 12.90 2.49
C GLN A 49 7.07 12.66 1.94
N GLU A 50 6.70 13.22 0.79
CA GLU A 50 5.43 12.93 0.12
C GLU A 50 5.33 11.46 -0.31
N VAL A 51 6.41 10.91 -0.88
CA VAL A 51 6.47 9.48 -1.22
C VAL A 51 6.40 8.61 0.04
N ARG A 52 7.10 8.96 1.13
CA ARG A 52 7.00 8.24 2.42
C ARG A 52 5.58 8.20 2.96
N LYS A 53 4.84 9.31 2.89
CA LYS A 53 3.43 9.37 3.31
C LYS A 53 2.58 8.40 2.47
N LEU A 54 2.81 8.36 1.15
CA LEU A 54 2.11 7.45 0.25
C LEU A 54 2.45 5.97 0.52
N ASP A 55 3.73 5.65 0.73
CA ASP A 55 4.23 4.32 1.08
C ASP A 55 3.57 3.82 2.37
N LYS A 56 3.59 4.66 3.42
CA LYS A 56 2.98 4.36 4.72
C LYS A 56 1.47 4.15 4.58
N ARG A 57 0.78 5.06 3.88
CA ARG A 57 -0.67 4.95 3.63
C ARG A 57 -1.01 3.66 2.88
N THR A 58 -0.23 3.31 1.88
CA THR A 58 -0.41 2.09 1.09
C THR A 58 -0.24 0.85 1.95
N ARG A 59 0.83 0.78 2.76
CA ARG A 59 1.06 -0.34 3.68
C ARG A 59 -0.05 -0.49 4.70
N ILE A 60 -0.48 0.61 5.33
CA ILE A 60 -1.62 0.61 6.26
C ILE A 60 -2.90 0.16 5.55
N GLY A 61 -3.16 0.66 4.34
CA GLY A 61 -4.32 0.27 3.55
C GLY A 61 -4.36 -1.23 3.25
N VAL A 62 -3.23 -1.82 2.86
CA VAL A 62 -3.12 -3.27 2.62
C VAL A 62 -3.43 -4.07 3.88
N VAL A 63 -2.83 -3.71 5.01
CA VAL A 63 -3.04 -4.40 6.30
C VAL A 63 -4.49 -4.26 6.74
N ASN A 64 -5.07 -3.07 6.65
CA ASN A 64 -6.45 -2.80 7.05
C ASN A 64 -7.45 -3.56 6.19
N ALA A 65 -7.27 -3.58 4.87
CA ALA A 65 -8.15 -4.30 3.96
C ALA A 65 -8.11 -5.81 4.23
N GLU A 66 -6.92 -6.37 4.48
CA GLU A 66 -6.78 -7.79 4.83
C GLU A 66 -7.44 -8.11 6.19
N ALA A 67 -7.20 -7.28 7.21
CA ALA A 67 -7.82 -7.45 8.52
C ALA A 67 -9.35 -7.39 8.43
N ARG A 68 -9.90 -6.41 7.69
CA ARG A 68 -11.35 -6.30 7.45
C ARG A 68 -11.90 -7.51 6.72
N ARG A 69 -11.19 -8.02 5.72
CA ARG A 69 -11.58 -9.21 4.96
C ARG A 69 -11.66 -10.43 5.86
N VAL A 70 -10.64 -10.67 6.67
CA VAL A 70 -10.58 -11.81 7.60
C VAL A 70 -11.71 -11.72 8.64
N VAL A 71 -11.85 -10.58 9.31
CA VAL A 71 -12.86 -10.39 10.37
C VAL A 71 -14.29 -10.46 9.80
N SER A 72 -14.53 -9.85 8.63
CA SER A 72 -15.87 -9.87 8.03
C SER A 72 -16.23 -11.25 7.49
N ASN A 73 -15.26 -11.99 6.95
CA ASN A 73 -15.46 -13.38 6.52
C ASN A 73 -15.85 -14.25 7.71
N GLU A 74 -15.06 -14.22 8.79
CA GLU A 74 -15.33 -15.01 10.00
C GLU A 74 -16.70 -14.71 10.59
N ASN A 75 -17.07 -13.42 10.71
CA ASN A 75 -18.39 -13.07 11.26
C ASN A 75 -19.54 -13.43 10.33
N LEU A 76 -19.35 -13.35 9.01
CA LEU A 76 -20.36 -13.80 8.04
C LEU A 76 -20.52 -15.32 8.06
N ASP A 77 -19.41 -16.06 8.14
CA ASP A 77 -19.41 -17.52 8.27
C ASP A 77 -20.19 -17.93 9.53
N ASN A 78 -19.87 -17.34 10.69
CA ASN A 78 -20.59 -17.57 11.95
C ASN A 78 -22.09 -17.22 11.84
N ALA A 79 -22.45 -16.11 11.21
CA ALA A 79 -23.85 -15.74 11.00
C ALA A 79 -24.59 -16.75 10.10
N CYS A 80 -23.93 -17.25 9.05
CA CYS A 80 -24.48 -18.27 8.17
C CYS A 80 -24.61 -19.63 8.87
N GLU A 81 -23.67 -20.00 9.74
CA GLU A 81 -23.73 -21.21 10.58
C GLU A 81 -24.91 -21.17 11.54
N LEU A 82 -25.10 -20.06 12.27
CA LEU A 82 -26.23 -19.89 13.19
C LEU A 82 -27.58 -19.94 12.45
N PHE A 83 -27.69 -19.23 11.33
CA PHE A 83 -28.89 -19.28 10.50
C PHE A 83 -29.15 -20.68 9.94
N GLY A 84 -28.11 -21.33 9.42
CA GLY A 84 -28.20 -22.68 8.86
C GLY A 84 -28.58 -23.72 9.91
N ALA A 85 -28.05 -23.64 11.13
CA ALA A 85 -28.43 -24.53 12.22
C ALA A 85 -29.92 -24.37 12.59
N ALA A 86 -30.39 -23.14 12.77
CA ALA A 86 -31.80 -22.85 13.08
C ALA A 86 -32.73 -23.30 11.94
N LEU A 87 -32.34 -23.06 10.69
CA LEU A 87 -33.11 -23.48 9.52
C LEU A 87 -33.18 -25.00 9.42
N LEU A 88 -32.07 -25.71 9.68
CA LEU A 88 -32.00 -27.17 9.64
C LEU A 88 -32.95 -27.79 10.67
N GLU A 89 -32.98 -27.23 11.89
CA GLU A 89 -33.95 -27.62 12.92
C GLU A 89 -35.39 -27.37 12.46
N GLY A 90 -35.65 -26.19 11.88
CA GLY A 90 -36.97 -25.81 11.36
C GLY A 90 -37.49 -26.65 10.19
N VAL A 91 -36.62 -27.37 9.48
CA VAL A 91 -36.99 -28.37 8.45
C VAL A 91 -36.85 -29.81 8.93
N GLY A 92 -36.67 -30.05 10.23
CA GLY A 92 -36.57 -31.38 10.82
C GLY A 92 -35.33 -32.16 10.40
N GLY A 93 -34.23 -31.48 10.06
CA GLY A 93 -32.98 -32.11 9.61
C GLY A 93 -32.92 -32.45 8.13
N ASP A 94 -33.96 -32.13 7.35
CA ASP A 94 -34.03 -32.48 5.92
C ASP A 94 -33.36 -31.43 5.02
N LEU A 95 -32.12 -31.73 4.60
CA LEU A 95 -31.36 -30.93 3.62
C LEU A 95 -31.97 -30.96 2.20
N SER A 96 -32.92 -31.85 1.93
CA SER A 96 -33.61 -31.92 0.64
C SER A 96 -34.88 -31.06 0.59
N ALA A 97 -35.35 -30.58 1.75
CA ALA A 97 -36.54 -29.75 1.86
C ALA A 97 -36.42 -28.49 0.99
N GLU A 98 -37.51 -28.11 0.30
CA GLU A 98 -37.55 -26.93 -0.56
C GLU A 98 -37.17 -25.66 0.21
N ARG A 99 -37.66 -25.54 1.45
CA ARG A 99 -37.35 -24.42 2.35
C ARG A 99 -35.85 -24.32 2.65
N TRP A 100 -35.15 -25.44 2.84
CA TRP A 100 -33.70 -25.48 3.00
C TRP A 100 -32.99 -25.01 1.72
N ARG A 101 -33.35 -25.63 0.59
CA ARG A 101 -32.71 -25.40 -0.71
C ARG A 101 -32.90 -23.97 -1.24
N ARG A 102 -33.91 -23.25 -0.75
CA ARG A 102 -34.10 -21.82 -1.03
C ARG A 102 -32.91 -20.96 -0.58
N PHE A 103 -32.23 -21.37 0.47
CA PHE A 103 -31.08 -20.65 1.03
C PHE A 103 -29.77 -21.38 0.74
N PHE A 104 -29.75 -22.70 0.94
CA PHE A 104 -28.54 -23.50 0.88
C PHE A 104 -28.65 -24.59 -0.19
N GLU A 105 -27.96 -24.42 -1.32
CA GLU A 105 -27.79 -25.47 -2.35
C GLU A 105 -26.85 -26.61 -1.90
N MET A 106 -26.13 -26.41 -0.80
CA MET A 106 -25.14 -27.33 -0.22
C MET A 106 -25.13 -27.22 1.31
N PRO A 107 -24.52 -28.15 2.04
CA PRO A 107 -24.35 -28.03 3.50
C PRO A 107 -23.65 -26.72 3.89
N VAL A 108 -24.02 -26.13 5.03
CA VAL A 108 -23.50 -24.82 5.48
C VAL A 108 -21.98 -24.81 5.60
N GLY A 109 -21.39 -25.89 6.12
CA GLY A 109 -19.93 -26.02 6.21
C GLY A 109 -19.22 -26.01 4.85
N SER A 110 -19.91 -26.38 3.77
CA SER A 110 -19.39 -26.23 2.40
C SER A 110 -19.63 -24.82 1.85
N PHE A 111 -20.74 -24.18 2.25
CA PHE A 111 -21.08 -22.82 1.88
C PHE A 111 -20.05 -21.80 2.41
N ILE A 112 -19.72 -21.85 3.69
CA ILE A 112 -18.78 -20.91 4.33
C ILE A 112 -17.32 -21.08 3.88
N ARG A 113 -16.99 -22.21 3.25
CA ARG A 113 -15.66 -22.44 2.65
C ARG A 113 -15.55 -21.89 1.23
N GLN A 114 -16.62 -21.35 0.67
CA GLN A 114 -16.59 -20.69 -0.62
C GLN A 114 -15.84 -19.35 -0.54
N ALA A 115 -15.43 -18.83 -1.70
CA ALA A 115 -14.88 -17.48 -1.79
C ALA A 115 -15.90 -16.46 -1.25
N LEU A 116 -15.43 -15.53 -0.40
CA LEU A 116 -16.25 -14.51 0.27
C LEU A 116 -17.22 -13.77 -0.67
N ALA A 117 -16.77 -13.42 -1.87
CA ALA A 117 -17.62 -12.75 -2.86
C ALA A 117 -18.86 -13.57 -3.27
N ARG A 118 -18.75 -14.91 -3.32
CA ARG A 118 -19.89 -15.79 -3.61
C ARG A 118 -20.85 -15.84 -2.44
N GLN A 119 -20.33 -15.91 -1.22
CA GLN A 119 -21.15 -15.90 0.00
C GLN A 119 -21.98 -14.62 0.08
N VAL A 120 -21.35 -13.46 -0.11
CA VAL A 120 -22.01 -12.15 -0.09
C VAL A 120 -23.15 -12.07 -1.10
N VAL A 121 -22.93 -12.54 -2.34
CA VAL A 121 -23.97 -12.57 -3.39
C VAL A 121 -25.13 -13.49 -3.00
N ALA A 122 -24.86 -14.64 -2.40
CA ALA A 122 -25.90 -15.57 -1.96
C ALA A 122 -26.72 -14.97 -0.81
N VAL A 123 -26.06 -14.47 0.24
CA VAL A 123 -26.70 -13.84 1.40
C VAL A 123 -27.54 -12.63 0.98
N ALA A 124 -27.07 -11.81 0.04
CA ALA A 124 -27.84 -10.70 -0.49
C ALA A 124 -29.16 -11.14 -1.15
N LYS A 125 -29.17 -12.31 -1.81
CA LYS A 125 -30.41 -12.90 -2.35
C LYS A 125 -31.33 -13.41 -1.23
N TRP A 126 -30.77 -14.03 -0.20
CA TRP A 126 -31.53 -14.54 0.96
C TRP A 126 -32.32 -13.43 1.63
N LEU A 127 -31.70 -12.27 1.80
CA LEU A 127 -32.32 -11.09 2.40
C LEU A 127 -33.53 -10.55 1.61
N GLY A 128 -33.76 -11.01 0.37
CA GLY A 128 -34.97 -10.70 -0.39
C GLY A 128 -36.15 -11.64 -0.15
N HIS A 129 -35.97 -12.72 0.63
CA HIS A 129 -37.02 -13.68 0.94
C HIS A 129 -37.69 -13.38 2.29
N ASP A 130 -38.95 -13.80 2.40
CA ASP A 130 -39.69 -13.81 3.66
C ASP A 130 -39.60 -15.22 4.27
N ASP A 131 -39.00 -15.33 5.46
CA ASP A 131 -38.95 -16.57 6.24
C ASP A 131 -38.85 -16.25 7.74
N PRO A 132 -39.68 -16.83 8.62
CA PRO A 132 -39.67 -16.51 10.05
C PRO A 132 -38.34 -16.78 10.76
N ILE A 133 -37.59 -17.79 10.31
CA ILE A 133 -36.25 -18.07 10.86
C ILE A 133 -35.27 -17.03 10.33
N LEU A 134 -35.34 -16.70 9.04
CA LEU A 134 -34.50 -15.64 8.49
C LEU A 134 -34.70 -14.32 9.22
N GLU A 135 -35.92 -13.92 9.57
CA GLU A 135 -36.18 -12.67 10.28
C GLU A 135 -35.38 -12.55 11.59
N ASN A 136 -35.22 -13.66 12.33
CA ASN A 136 -34.44 -13.67 13.57
C ASN A 136 -32.93 -13.51 13.35
N HIS A 137 -32.44 -13.77 12.13
CA HIS A 137 -31.02 -13.69 11.77
C HIS A 137 -30.71 -12.55 10.77
N ARG A 138 -31.73 -11.85 10.27
CA ARG A 138 -31.65 -10.90 9.16
C ARG A 138 -30.67 -9.77 9.45
N GLU A 139 -30.72 -9.20 10.65
CA GLU A 139 -29.84 -8.09 11.05
C GLU A 139 -28.36 -8.50 10.98
N ALA A 140 -27.98 -9.62 11.60
CA ALA A 140 -26.61 -10.11 11.61
C ALA A 140 -26.12 -10.45 10.19
N LEU A 141 -26.94 -11.15 9.40
CA LEU A 141 -26.61 -11.50 8.01
C LEU A 141 -26.44 -10.25 7.14
N ALA A 142 -27.33 -9.26 7.27
CA ALA A 142 -27.24 -8.01 6.53
C ALA A 142 -25.98 -7.21 6.91
N GLN A 143 -25.72 -7.06 8.22
CA GLN A 143 -24.55 -6.35 8.72
C GLN A 143 -23.25 -6.98 8.20
N TRP A 144 -23.07 -8.28 8.38
CA TRP A 144 -21.82 -8.95 8.03
C TRP A 144 -21.66 -9.15 6.53
N SER A 145 -22.75 -9.34 5.78
CA SER A 145 -22.71 -9.35 4.32
C SER A 145 -22.29 -7.99 3.75
N ALA A 146 -22.81 -6.89 4.30
CA ALA A 146 -22.39 -5.54 3.89
C ALA A 146 -20.92 -5.26 4.24
N ALA A 147 -20.45 -5.65 5.44
CA ALA A 147 -19.06 -5.51 5.83
C ALA A 147 -18.11 -6.34 4.93
N ALA A 148 -18.50 -7.58 4.61
CA ALA A 148 -17.76 -8.44 3.70
C ALA A 148 -17.72 -7.88 2.27
N GLN A 149 -18.84 -7.34 1.77
CA GLN A 149 -18.90 -6.67 0.47
C GLN A 149 -17.94 -5.48 0.40
N ALA A 150 -17.90 -4.65 1.44
CA ALA A 150 -16.97 -3.54 1.54
C ALA A 150 -15.52 -4.03 1.56
N ALA A 151 -15.19 -5.08 2.30
CA ALA A 151 -13.84 -5.64 2.33
C ALA A 151 -13.37 -6.20 0.97
N VAL A 152 -14.28 -6.81 0.20
CA VAL A 152 -14.00 -7.26 -1.17
C VAL A 152 -13.67 -6.07 -2.08
N GLN A 153 -14.45 -4.98 -1.98
CA GLN A 153 -14.20 -3.76 -2.76
C GLN A 153 -12.90 -3.06 -2.35
N ASP A 154 -12.62 -2.96 -1.04
CA ASP A 154 -11.37 -2.43 -0.50
C ASP A 154 -10.18 -3.17 -1.12
N THR A 155 -10.23 -4.51 -1.15
CA THR A 155 -9.19 -5.37 -1.74
C THR A 155 -8.97 -5.08 -3.22
N GLN A 156 -10.04 -4.87 -4.00
CA GLN A 156 -9.93 -4.51 -5.41
C GLN A 156 -9.25 -3.14 -5.61
N SER A 157 -9.55 -2.17 -4.75
CA SER A 157 -8.98 -0.82 -4.81
C SER A 157 -7.47 -0.76 -4.44
N LEU A 158 -6.95 -1.79 -3.75
CA LEU A 158 -5.53 -1.86 -3.38
C LEU A 158 -4.61 -1.92 -4.60
N ALA A 159 -5.04 -2.56 -5.71
CA ALA A 159 -4.24 -2.62 -6.93
C ALA A 159 -3.94 -1.22 -7.46
N THR A 160 -4.95 -0.35 -7.51
CA THR A 160 -4.81 1.05 -7.90
C THR A 160 -3.90 1.83 -6.95
N THR A 161 -4.03 1.59 -5.64
CA THR A 161 -3.20 2.27 -4.63
C THR A 161 -1.73 1.87 -4.75
N ARG A 162 -1.45 0.57 -4.94
CA ARG A 162 -0.09 0.05 -5.17
C ARG A 162 0.52 0.61 -6.45
N ALA A 163 -0.26 0.67 -7.54
CA ALA A 163 0.20 1.26 -8.79
C ALA A 163 0.57 2.74 -8.63
N LYS A 164 -0.28 3.53 -7.95
CA LYS A 164 0.03 4.95 -7.64
C LYS A 164 1.29 5.10 -6.81
N ASN A 165 1.48 4.22 -5.81
CA ASN A 165 2.68 4.22 -4.99
C ASN A 165 3.94 3.94 -5.81
N GLN A 166 3.89 2.94 -6.68
CA GLN A 166 4.99 2.58 -7.57
C GLN A 166 5.37 3.75 -8.51
N ILE A 167 4.37 4.37 -9.16
CA ILE A 167 4.58 5.55 -10.01
C ILE A 167 5.24 6.68 -9.22
N GLY A 168 4.80 6.92 -7.98
CA GLY A 168 5.40 7.94 -7.11
C GLY A 168 6.88 7.69 -6.81
N ARG A 169 7.27 6.43 -6.62
CA ARG A 169 8.68 6.04 -6.39
C ARG A 169 9.52 6.18 -7.64
N GLU A 170 8.99 5.80 -8.80
CA GLU A 170 9.65 5.95 -10.10
C GLU A 170 9.90 7.43 -10.41
N GLN A 171 8.87 8.26 -10.25
CA GLN A 171 8.97 9.71 -10.47
C GLN A 171 10.00 10.35 -9.53
N LEU A 172 10.00 9.98 -8.25
CA LEU A 172 10.98 10.48 -7.29
C LEU A 172 12.42 10.10 -7.70
N ALA A 173 12.65 8.84 -8.06
CA ALA A 173 13.98 8.37 -8.43
C ALA A 173 14.51 9.07 -9.70
N GLU A 174 13.65 9.25 -10.70
CA GLU A 174 13.97 9.98 -11.92
C GLU A 174 14.28 11.46 -11.64
N ASP A 175 13.40 12.14 -10.91
CA ASP A 175 13.54 13.57 -10.62
C ASP A 175 14.79 13.85 -9.78
N LEU A 176 15.02 13.08 -8.71
CA LEU A 176 16.21 13.24 -7.87
C LEU A 176 17.50 12.93 -8.63
N SER A 177 17.51 11.91 -9.50
CA SER A 177 18.70 11.62 -10.32
C SER A 177 19.01 12.77 -11.27
N ARG A 178 17.99 13.24 -12.00
CA ARG A 178 18.13 14.37 -12.94
C ARG A 178 18.64 15.63 -12.24
N GLU A 179 18.11 15.95 -11.07
CA GLU A 179 18.50 17.15 -10.35
C GLU A 179 19.85 17.03 -9.65
N ARG A 180 20.21 15.82 -9.23
CA ARG A 180 21.56 15.53 -8.73
C ARG A 180 22.60 15.73 -9.83
N ASP A 181 22.32 15.29 -11.05
CA ASP A 181 23.17 15.54 -12.21
C ASP A 181 23.27 17.06 -12.50
N ALA A 182 22.15 17.78 -12.45
CA ALA A 182 22.14 19.24 -12.62
C ALA A 182 22.97 19.97 -11.54
N LEU A 183 22.84 19.57 -10.27
CA LEU A 183 23.64 20.10 -9.17
C LEU A 183 25.13 19.81 -9.38
N HIS A 184 25.48 18.61 -9.83
CA HIS A 184 26.86 18.27 -10.13
C HIS A 184 27.43 19.12 -11.26
N CYS A 185 26.69 19.34 -12.34
CA CYS A 185 27.10 20.26 -13.40
C CYS A 185 27.36 21.67 -12.85
N ALA A 186 26.46 22.19 -12.00
CA ALA A 186 26.65 23.50 -11.36
C ALA A 186 27.88 23.54 -10.44
N LEU A 187 28.16 22.45 -9.72
CA LEU A 187 29.38 22.32 -8.89
C LEU A 187 30.65 22.25 -9.77
N VAL A 188 30.61 21.59 -10.91
CA VAL A 188 31.74 21.56 -11.86
C VAL A 188 32.02 22.97 -12.38
N GLU A 189 31.02 23.68 -12.87
CA GLU A 189 31.16 25.06 -13.36
C GLU A 189 31.70 26.00 -12.28
N LEU A 190 31.17 25.90 -11.06
CA LEU A 190 31.66 26.65 -9.91
C LEU A 190 33.13 26.30 -9.59
N GLY A 191 33.47 25.02 -9.58
CA GLY A 191 34.81 24.52 -9.33
C GLY A 191 35.82 25.02 -10.37
N GLU A 192 35.46 25.00 -11.65
CA GLU A 192 36.27 25.55 -12.74
C GLU A 192 36.50 27.05 -12.57
N SER A 193 35.44 27.81 -12.30
CA SER A 193 35.52 29.27 -12.12
C SER A 193 36.41 29.67 -10.93
N ALA A 194 36.44 28.84 -9.89
CA ALA A 194 37.22 29.04 -8.67
C ALA A 194 38.58 28.30 -8.68
N GLN A 195 38.97 27.69 -9.81
CA GLN A 195 40.22 26.93 -9.98
C GLN A 195 40.42 25.83 -8.93
N LEU A 196 39.33 25.14 -8.56
CA LEU A 196 39.35 24.04 -7.60
C LEU A 196 39.76 22.71 -8.27
N PRO A 197 40.21 21.71 -7.49
CA PRO A 197 40.50 20.39 -8.03
C PRO A 197 39.29 19.80 -8.74
N ILE A 198 39.52 19.06 -9.84
CA ILE A 198 38.46 18.41 -10.63
C ILE A 198 37.58 17.44 -9.80
N THR A 199 38.10 16.94 -8.69
CA THR A 199 37.40 16.04 -7.76
C THR A 199 36.59 16.77 -6.69
N TRP A 200 36.67 18.10 -6.62
CA TRP A 200 35.95 18.90 -5.62
C TRP A 200 34.43 18.67 -5.66
N PRO A 201 33.76 18.60 -6.82
CA PRO A 201 32.32 18.29 -6.88
C PRO A 201 31.95 16.96 -6.23
N GLU A 202 32.83 15.95 -6.28
CA GLU A 202 32.55 14.63 -5.71
C GLU A 202 32.38 14.66 -4.18
N ALA A 203 33.00 15.62 -3.49
CA ALA A 203 32.93 15.71 -2.03
C ALA A 203 31.52 15.99 -1.52
N PHE A 204 30.67 16.57 -2.37
CA PHE A 204 29.27 16.90 -2.06
C PHE A 204 28.34 15.69 -2.18
N PHE A 205 28.80 14.57 -2.74
CA PHE A 205 27.99 13.40 -2.96
C PHE A 205 28.50 12.22 -2.13
N MET A 206 27.56 11.52 -1.50
CA MET A 206 27.92 10.36 -0.69
C MET A 206 28.50 9.25 -1.57
N ARG A 207 29.67 8.72 -1.19
CA ARG A 207 30.28 7.58 -1.88
C ARG A 207 29.60 6.29 -1.43
N THR A 208 29.16 5.50 -2.39
CA THR A 208 28.58 4.17 -2.17
C THR A 208 29.57 3.31 -1.37
N GLY A 209 29.24 2.99 -0.10
CA GLY A 209 30.06 2.17 0.79
C GLY A 209 30.50 2.83 2.11
N LEU A 210 30.28 4.13 2.30
CA LEU A 210 30.60 4.81 3.58
C LEU A 210 29.68 4.40 4.74
N LEU A 211 28.52 3.80 4.47
CA LEU A 211 27.55 3.32 5.47
C LEU A 211 27.59 1.80 5.69
N SER A 212 28.49 1.08 5.02
CA SER A 212 28.61 -0.39 5.16
C SER A 212 29.53 -0.82 6.32
N ARG A 213 29.67 -0.02 7.37
CA ARG A 213 30.43 -0.38 8.58
C ARG A 213 29.69 0.08 9.84
N PRO A 214 29.74 -0.75 10.89
CA PRO A 214 28.63 -1.56 11.38
C PRO A 214 27.64 -0.82 12.28
#